data_AF-A0A3M2Y607-F1
#
_entry.id   AF-A0A3M2Y607-F1
#
_cell.length_a   1.000
_cell.length_b   1.000
_cell.length_c   1.000
_cell.angle_alpha   90.00
_cell.angle_beta   90.00
_cell.angle_gamma   90.00
#
_symmetry.space_group_name_H-M   'P 1'
#
loop_
_entity.id
_entity.type
_entity.pdbx_description
1 polymer ?
#
loop_
_entity_poly.entity_id
_entity_poly.type
_entity_poly.pdbx_seq_one_letter_code
_entity_poly.pdbx_strand_id
1 'polypeptide(L)' 'MAALFKEAPAEFLKMIVVHELAHFRESDHNKAFYQLCEHMLPGYHQLEFDLRVYLTYNELRASSGKF' A
#
# COMPACT_ATOMS: atom_id res chain seq x y z
N MET A 1 3.64 -4.24 4.45
CA MET A 1 2.38 -3.56 4.81
C MET A 1 1.32 -4.57 5.33
N ALA A 2 1.74 -5.70 5.91
CA ALA A 2 0.92 -6.90 6.01
C ALA A 2 -0.22 -6.91 7.07
N ALA A 3 -0.31 -5.92 7.96
CA ALA A 3 -1.40 -5.87 8.95
C ALA A 3 -2.69 -5.20 8.43
N LEU A 4 -2.65 -4.59 7.23
CA LEU A 4 -3.69 -3.67 6.74
C LEU A 4 -4.77 -4.30 5.86
N PHE A 5 -4.64 -5.58 5.51
CA PHE A 5 -5.53 -6.26 4.57
C PHE A 5 -7.00 -6.30 5.01
N LYS A 6 -7.29 -6.26 6.31
CA LYS A 6 -8.67 -6.41 6.82
C LYS A 6 -9.48 -5.11 6.82
N GLU A 7 -8.81 -3.96 6.82
CA GLU A 7 -9.45 -2.65 7.03
C GLU A 7 -9.33 -1.73 5.81
N ALA A 8 -8.50 -2.09 4.82
CA ALA A 8 -8.32 -1.30 3.62
C ALA A 8 -9.54 -1.44 2.66
N PRO A 9 -10.00 -0.32 2.05
CA PRO A 9 -10.95 -0.36 0.94
C PRO A 9 -10.56 -1.35 -0.16
N ALA A 10 -11.57 -1.94 -0.81
CA ALA A 10 -11.39 -2.97 -1.83
C ALA A 10 -10.47 -2.54 -3.00
N GLU A 11 -10.46 -1.24 -3.31
CA GLU A 11 -9.64 -0.64 -4.36
C GLU A 11 -8.13 -0.77 -4.10
N PHE A 12 -7.70 -0.85 -2.83
CA PHE A 12 -6.29 -1.01 -2.47
C PHE A 12 -5.82 -2.46 -2.46
N LEU A 13 -6.74 -3.43 -2.39
CA LEU A 13 -6.37 -4.84 -2.22
C LEU A 13 -5.47 -5.36 -3.35
N LYS A 14 -5.72 -4.94 -4.60
CA LYS A 14 -4.87 -5.30 -5.75
C LYS A 14 -3.46 -4.74 -5.61
N MET A 15 -3.34 -3.48 -5.16
CA MET A 15 -2.04 -2.84 -4.93
C MET A 15 -1.27 -3.56 -3.82
N ILE A 16 -1.93 -3.88 -2.70
CA ILE A 16 -1.28 -4.58 -1.58
C ILE A 16 -0.82 -5.98 -2.02
N VAL A 17 -1.63 -6.73 -2.77
CA VAL A 17 -1.23 -8.05 -3.30
C VAL A 17 0.00 -7.92 -4.20
N VAL A 18 0.03 -6.94 -5.11
CA VAL A 18 1.18 -6.69 -6.00
C VAL A 18 2.43 -6.32 -5.20
N HIS A 19 2.30 -5.48 -4.18
CA HIS A 19 3.41 -5.09 -3.29
C HIS A 19 4.03 -6.31 -2.60
N GLU A 20 3.20 -7.13 -1.96
CA GLU A 20 3.69 -8.30 -1.22
C GLU A 20 4.18 -9.41 -2.17
N LEU A 21 3.62 -9.53 -3.38
CA LEU A 21 4.17 -10.41 -4.43
C LEU A 21 5.54 -9.95 -4.93
N ALA A 22 5.75 -8.64 -5.10
CA ALA A 22 7.04 -8.10 -5.51
C ALA A 22 8.15 -8.43 -4.49
N HIS A 23 7.81 -8.52 -3.20
CA HIS A 23 8.73 -8.92 -2.14
C HIS A 23 9.27 -10.36 -2.24
N PHE A 24 8.65 -11.24 -3.05
CA PHE A 24 9.23 -12.56 -3.33
C PHE A 24 10.49 -12.48 -4.20
N ARG A 25 10.68 -11.38 -4.93
CA ARG A 25 11.81 -11.18 -5.84
C ARG A 25 12.73 -10.04 -5.40
N GLU A 26 12.15 -8.96 -4.90
CA GLU A 26 12.86 -7.73 -4.51
C GLU A 26 12.55 -7.41 -3.04
N SER A 27 13.52 -7.59 -2.14
CA SER A 27 13.29 -7.40 -0.69
C SER A 27 13.12 -5.93 -0.30
N ASP A 28 13.86 -5.03 -0.95
CA ASP A 28 13.90 -3.61 -0.63
C ASP A 28 13.01 -2.81 -1.57
N HIS A 29 12.39 -1.73 -1.08
CA HIS A 29 11.61 -0.77 -1.89
C HIS A 29 12.52 0.14 -2.73
N ASN A 30 13.32 -0.46 -3.61
CA ASN A 30 14.24 0.21 -4.52
C ASN A 30 13.62 0.36 -5.93
N LYS A 31 14.39 0.92 -6.89
CA LYS A 31 13.90 1.13 -8.27
C LYS A 31 13.42 -0.16 -8.94
N ALA A 32 14.08 -1.29 -8.72
CA ALA A 32 13.71 -2.58 -9.31
C ALA A 32 12.38 -3.09 -8.74
N PHE A 33 12.17 -2.95 -7.42
CA PHE A 33 10.89 -3.26 -6.77
C PHE A 33 9.74 -2.46 -7.40
N TYR A 34 9.89 -1.13 -7.49
CA TYR A 34 8.84 -0.29 -8.05
C TYR A 34 8.56 -0.56 -9.52
N GLN A 35 9.60 -0.86 -10.31
CA GLN A 35 9.43 -1.28 -11.71
C GLN A 35 8.66 -2.60 -11.83
N LEU A 36 8.94 -3.56 -10.94
CA LEU A 36 8.22 -4.83 -10.90
C LEU A 36 6.74 -4.62 -10.52
N CYS A 37 6.46 -3.79 -9.52
CA CYS A 37 5.10 -3.44 -9.12
C CYS A 37 4.31 -2.75 -10.25
N GLU A 38 4.89 -1.72 -10.89
CA GLU A 38 4.25 -0.99 -11.99
C GLU A 38 4.02 -1.88 -13.22
N HIS A 39 4.90 -2.86 -13.45
CA HIS A 39 4.70 -3.87 -14.50
C HIS A 39 3.49 -4.77 -14.21
N MET A 40 3.29 -5.17 -12.96
CA MET A 40 2.14 -6.02 -12.56
C MET A 40 0.83 -5.24 -12.44
N LEU A 41 0.90 -3.94 -12.12
CA LEU A 41 -0.26 -3.07 -11.95
C LEU A 41 0.06 -1.65 -12.42
N PRO A 42 -0.40 -1.25 -13.63
CA PRO A 42 -0.26 0.13 -14.09
C PRO A 42 -0.94 1.10 -13.13
N GLY A 43 -0.24 2.18 -12.78
CA GLY A 43 -0.70 3.15 -11.78
C GLY A 43 -0.49 2.71 -10.33
N TYR A 44 0.33 1.67 -10.09
CA TYR A 44 0.66 1.17 -8.76
C TYR A 44 1.12 2.30 -7.82
N HIS A 45 1.95 3.21 -8.33
CA HIS A 45 2.44 4.35 -7.55
C HIS A 45 1.33 5.24 -6.99
N GLN A 46 0.29 5.51 -7.79
CA GLN A 46 -0.83 6.34 -7.36
C GLN A 46 -1.65 5.62 -6.29
N LEU A 47 -1.94 4.34 -6.49
CA LEU A 47 -2.67 3.52 -5.52
C LEU A 47 -1.91 3.38 -4.20
N GLU A 48 -0.58 3.25 -4.24
CA GLU A 48 0.24 3.22 -3.03
C GLU A 48 0.20 4.55 -2.28
N PHE A 49 0.32 5.68 -3.00
CA PHE A 49 0.21 7.00 -2.41
C PHE A 49 -1.16 7.21 -1.76
N ASP A 50 -2.25 6.89 -2.47
CA ASP A 50 -3.62 7.03 -1.98
C ASP A 50 -3.86 6.17 -0.74
N LEU A 51 -3.34 4.93 -0.71
CA LEU A 51 -3.40 4.10 0.49
C LEU A 51 -2.69 4.79 1.66
N ARG A 52 -1.48 5.31 1.46
CA ARG A 52 -0.72 5.98 2.54
C ARG A 52 -1.49 7.18 3.08
N VAL A 53 -2.08 8.01 2.22
CA VAL A 53 -2.93 9.15 2.62
C VAL A 53 -4.14 8.67 3.43
N TYR A 54 -4.85 7.65 2.95
CA TYR A 54 -6.00 7.07 3.62
C TYR A 54 -5.66 6.56 5.03
N LEU A 55 -4.53 5.87 5.19
CA LEU A 55 -4.08 5.34 6.48
C LEU A 55 -3.66 6.44 7.45
N THR A 56 -2.93 7.45 6.97
CA THR A 56 -2.61 8.63 7.79
C THR A 56 -3.88 9.34 8.27
N TYR A 57 -4.88 9.50 7.40
CA TYR A 57 -6.15 10.09 7.79
C TYR A 57 -6.87 9.27 8.88
N ASN A 58 -6.92 7.95 8.72
CA ASN A 58 -7.52 7.06 9.72
C ASN A 58 -6.78 7.11 11.07
N GLU A 59 -5.44 7.14 11.04
CA GLU A 59 -4.61 7.26 12.25
C GLU A 59 -4.85 8.58 12.99
N LEU A 60 -4.94 9.70 12.25
CA LEU A 60 -5.26 11.01 12.82
C LEU A 60 -6.65 11.03 13.46
N ARG A 61 -7.65 10.39 12.82
CA ARG A 61 -9.00 10.24 13.38
C ARG A 61 -9.02 9.38 14.65
N ALA A 62 -8.32 8.25 14.64
CA ALA A 62 -8.23 7.37 15.81
C ALA A 62 -7.53 8.06 16.99
N SER A 63 -6.55 8.93 16.70
CA SER A 63 -5.81 9.69 17.71
C SER A 63 -6.60 10.88 18.26
N SER A 64 -7.51 11.45 17.47
CA SER A 64 -8.34 12.60 17.85
C SER A 64 -9.51 12.25 18.78
N GLY A 65 -9.81 10.97 18.99
CA GLY A 65 -10.83 10.48 19.93
C GLY A 65 -10.34 10.25 21.37
N LYS A 66 -9.13 10.70 21.72
CA LYS A 66 -8.49 10.51 23.05
C LYS A 66 -8.51 11.75 23.96
N PHE A 67 -9.47 12.66 23.78
CA PHE A 67 -9.73 13.78 24.70
C PHE A 67 -11.10 13.66 25.34
#